data_AF-A0A1Z4RM55-F1
#
_entry.id   AF-A0A1Z4RM55-F1
#
_cell.length_a   1.000
_cell.length_b   1.000
_cell.length_c   1.000
_cell.angle_alpha   90.00
_cell.angle_beta   90.00
_cell.angle_gamma   90.00
#
_symmetry.space_group_name_H-M   'P 1'
#
loop_
_entity.id
_entity.type
_entity.pdbx_description
1 polymer ?
#
loop_
_entity_poly.entity_id
_entity_poly.type
_entity_poly.pdbx_seq_one_letter_code
_entity_poly.pdbx_strand_id
1 'polypeptide(L)'
;MQDSNIKNISNSLDQQLLNNQPNYDLVIVGAGISCAYTLINYINRLQAKLKQKVATDTYAPIKVAVIDKSGEFWTGIPYGQRSGQQSLIITALDEFLPKPERDRFINWLNTNYNEVLDSLKQRSGVLTQQWLQAYEKAMLEGNWDKLFIPRYVFGWYVTQQVNSLLAEAQQGYLTCDLFTAEVFNIQKIQDNYQVEFTTSTSNNSMFTARQVILAIGSPPNKASFVQQFEAQENTKQNICFIGNMYEPSQDYNIEQVNQFLTQSSSNQKLGNQVLIIGSNASALETLYSLNNLPHLQNKISKYIIISPNAEFPHRIYEQPVSTTYTPQNLISLVKTTDFTAKQILEAVKKDVQAIADQNETISSTYALISQAVINALNKLSLEEQRQFVVKYGVEIGKFQRRAGTDYLDVVDKLIFQGKIEFIKGKFVKTIPLQGETIGFEFITPDGTTDVYTNPIKVIINCAGFQNVAQSSSPLIANLIQQGICTPNESLCGFEMNKNFEANDNFYLMGPLVAGNINDRLKVWHAESCGRIISLSQQLAEVLI
;
A
#
# COMPACT_ATOMS: atom_id res chain seq x y z
N MET A 1 26.55 43.67 -23.24
CA MET A 1 25.81 44.35 -22.16
C MET A 1 24.29 44.11 -22.19
N GLN A 2 23.71 43.48 -23.22
CA GLN A 2 22.27 43.13 -23.23
C GLN A 2 21.94 41.74 -22.65
N ASP A 3 22.86 40.77 -22.69
CA ASP A 3 22.62 39.42 -22.11
C ASP A 3 22.72 39.35 -20.58
N SER A 4 23.41 40.30 -19.93
CA SER A 4 23.53 40.35 -18.46
C SER A 4 22.30 40.94 -17.79
N ASN A 5 21.51 41.76 -18.50
CA ASN A 5 20.30 42.37 -17.95
C ASN A 5 19.09 41.44 -18.03
N ILE A 6 19.01 40.53 -19.01
CA ILE A 6 17.88 39.60 -19.13
C ILE A 6 17.93 38.50 -18.05
N LYS A 7 19.12 37.99 -17.68
CA LYS A 7 19.29 37.06 -16.55
C LYS A 7 19.03 37.69 -15.18
N ASN A 8 19.34 38.97 -15.01
CA ASN A 8 19.10 39.66 -13.74
C ASN A 8 17.62 40.03 -13.55
N ILE A 9 16.89 40.30 -14.64
CA ILE A 9 15.46 40.61 -14.56
C ILE A 9 14.63 39.34 -14.29
N SER A 10 14.97 38.18 -14.89
CA SER A 10 14.27 36.91 -14.58
C SER A 10 14.49 36.50 -13.12
N ASN A 11 15.73 36.57 -12.62
CA ASN A 11 16.04 36.30 -11.21
C ASN A 11 15.32 37.25 -10.25
N SER A 12 15.10 38.52 -10.62
CA SER A 12 14.42 39.50 -9.76
C SER A 12 12.91 39.34 -9.70
N LEU A 13 12.27 38.90 -10.80
CA LEU A 13 10.84 38.61 -10.85
C LEU A 13 10.52 37.30 -10.12
N ASP A 14 11.34 36.26 -10.30
CA ASP A 14 11.21 35.01 -9.57
C ASP A 14 11.38 35.23 -8.05
N GLN A 15 12.34 36.08 -7.64
CA GLN A 15 12.53 36.46 -6.23
C GLN A 15 11.36 37.29 -5.65
N GLN A 16 10.74 38.17 -6.43
CA GLN A 16 9.56 38.92 -5.96
C GLN A 16 8.30 38.06 -5.88
N LEU A 17 8.13 37.07 -6.77
CA LEU A 17 7.05 36.09 -6.70
C LEU A 17 7.23 35.15 -5.50
N LEU A 18 8.46 34.72 -5.21
CA LEU A 18 8.78 33.87 -4.05
C LEU A 18 8.49 34.55 -2.70
N ASN A 19 8.70 35.86 -2.57
CA ASN A 19 8.51 36.59 -1.30
C ASN A 19 7.04 36.76 -0.86
N ASN A 20 6.07 36.50 -1.73
CA ASN A 20 4.64 36.57 -1.42
C ASN A 20 3.95 35.21 -1.31
N GLN A 21 4.67 34.10 -1.53
CA GLN A 21 4.12 32.76 -1.40
C GLN A 21 4.18 32.26 0.05
N PRO A 22 3.27 31.38 0.48
CA PRO A 22 3.42 30.66 1.74
C PRO A 22 4.78 29.96 1.79
N ASN A 23 5.46 30.07 2.93
CA ASN A 23 6.77 29.46 3.17
C ASN A 23 6.70 28.57 4.41
N TYR A 24 7.09 27.31 4.24
CA TYR A 24 7.06 26.26 5.26
C TYR A 24 8.47 25.76 5.58
N ASP A 25 8.70 25.42 6.84
CA ASP A 25 9.94 24.74 7.25
C ASP A 25 9.94 23.30 6.73
N LEU A 26 8.76 22.66 6.73
CA LEU A 26 8.58 21.28 6.30
C LEU A 26 7.26 21.10 5.52
N VAL A 27 7.33 20.45 4.36
CA VAL A 27 6.17 19.98 3.62
C VAL A 27 6.17 18.46 3.57
N ILE A 28 5.02 17.84 3.79
CA ILE A 28 4.81 16.40 3.59
C ILE A 28 3.79 16.20 2.47
N VAL A 29 4.19 15.51 1.40
CA VAL A 29 3.33 15.21 0.25
C VAL A 29 2.79 13.78 0.37
N GLY A 30 1.47 13.67 0.53
CA GLY A 30 0.75 12.46 0.88
C GLY A 30 0.45 12.39 2.38
N ALA A 31 -0.80 12.09 2.75
CA ALA A 31 -1.26 12.06 4.14
C ALA A 31 -1.57 10.64 4.64
N GLY A 32 -0.89 9.61 4.13
CA GLY A 32 -1.06 8.25 4.61
C GLY A 32 -0.39 7.95 5.97
N ILE A 33 -0.42 6.68 6.38
CA ILE A 33 0.26 6.17 7.59
C ILE A 33 1.75 6.55 7.65
N SER A 34 2.42 6.61 6.50
CA SER A 34 3.82 7.10 6.39
C SER A 34 3.97 8.53 6.91
N CYS A 35 3.06 9.43 6.54
CA CYS A 35 3.01 10.81 7.03
C CYS A 35 2.64 10.83 8.51
N ALA A 36 1.56 10.14 8.89
CA ALA A 36 1.05 10.12 10.26
C ALA A 36 2.11 9.72 11.28
N TYR A 37 2.78 8.57 11.09
CA TYR A 37 3.83 8.14 12.03
C TYR A 37 5.10 8.99 11.96
N THR A 38 5.40 9.60 10.81
CA THR A 38 6.51 10.56 10.74
C THR A 38 6.21 11.78 11.59
N LEU A 39 5.00 12.35 11.51
CA LEU A 39 4.57 13.46 12.36
C LEU A 39 4.51 13.08 13.83
N ILE A 40 3.93 11.93 14.18
CA ILE A 40 3.90 11.43 15.56
C ILE A 40 5.30 11.39 16.15
N ASN A 41 6.26 10.78 15.45
CA ASN A 41 7.63 10.65 15.95
C ASN A 41 8.37 11.99 15.96
N TYR A 42 8.18 12.82 14.94
CA TYR A 42 8.78 14.15 14.84
C TYR A 42 8.33 15.08 15.97
N ILE A 43 7.02 15.20 16.20
CA ILE A 43 6.44 16.05 17.25
C ILE A 43 6.92 15.60 18.63
N ASN A 44 6.88 14.30 18.93
CA ASN A 44 7.34 13.78 20.22
C ASN A 44 8.83 14.09 20.49
N ARG A 45 9.69 13.97 19.47
CA ARG A 45 11.11 14.30 19.59
C ARG A 45 11.34 15.80 19.74
N LEU A 46 10.61 16.62 18.98
CA LEU A 46 10.65 18.07 19.11
C LEU A 46 10.27 18.51 20.51
N GLN A 47 9.17 17.97 21.05
CA GLN A 47 8.73 18.24 22.42
C GLN A 47 9.79 17.84 23.46
N ALA A 48 10.43 16.67 23.30
CA ALA A 48 11.49 16.23 24.20
C ALA A 48 12.72 17.15 24.16
N LYS A 49 13.13 17.60 22.97
CA LYS A 49 14.25 18.54 22.78
C LYS A 49 13.94 19.92 23.38
N LEU A 50 12.71 20.39 23.25
CA LEU A 50 12.27 21.67 23.84
C LEU A 50 12.23 21.62 25.37
N LYS A 51 11.78 20.50 25.98
CA LYS A 51 11.79 20.31 27.45
C LYS A 51 13.20 20.35 28.07
N GLN A 52 14.25 20.07 27.28
CA GLN A 52 15.64 20.09 27.73
C GLN A 52 16.30 21.48 27.62
N LYS A 53 15.65 22.45 26.95
CA LYS A 53 16.19 23.80 26.78
C LYS A 53 15.79 24.73 27.93
N VAL A 54 16.66 25.70 28.23
CA VAL A 54 16.41 26.73 29.25
C VAL A 54 15.29 27.67 28.76
N ALA A 55 14.39 28.08 29.67
CA ALA A 55 13.16 28.85 29.43
C ALA A 55 13.34 30.26 28.80
N THR A 56 14.53 30.61 28.33
CA THR A 56 14.89 31.93 27.82
C THR A 56 14.91 32.04 26.29
N ASP A 57 14.76 30.92 25.57
CA ASP A 57 14.72 30.95 24.11
C ASP A 57 13.27 30.96 23.60
N THR A 58 12.82 32.10 23.08
CA THR A 58 11.58 32.18 22.28
C THR A 58 11.90 31.86 20.82
N TYR A 59 11.39 30.72 20.34
CA TYR A 59 11.48 30.33 18.92
C TYR A 59 10.17 30.64 18.20
N ALA A 60 10.26 31.04 16.94
CA ALA A 60 9.10 31.02 16.06
C ALA A 60 8.59 29.57 15.91
N PRO A 61 7.28 29.33 15.91
CA PRO A 61 6.73 28.00 15.66
C PRO A 61 7.20 27.44 14.32
N ILE A 62 7.54 26.15 14.30
CA ILE A 62 7.89 25.45 13.06
C ILE A 62 6.63 25.34 12.20
N LYS A 63 6.71 25.78 10.94
CA LYS A 63 5.61 25.74 9.98
C LYS A 63 5.66 24.45 9.17
N VAL A 64 4.65 23.60 9.35
CA VAL A 64 4.46 22.36 8.60
C VAL A 64 3.25 22.49 7.68
N ALA A 65 3.35 21.94 6.48
CA ALA A 65 2.20 21.70 5.61
C ALA A 65 2.10 20.22 5.23
N VAL A 66 0.88 19.69 5.22
CA VAL A 66 0.57 18.35 4.72
C VAL A 66 -0.42 18.48 3.57
N ILE A 67 -0.10 17.86 2.44
CA ILE A 67 -0.91 17.93 1.23
C ILE A 67 -1.32 16.54 0.74
N ASP A 68 -2.61 16.33 0.50
CA ASP A 68 -3.13 15.07 -0.05
C ASP A 68 -4.28 15.34 -1.03
N LYS A 69 -4.26 14.62 -2.16
CA LYS A 69 -5.25 14.80 -3.23
C LYS A 69 -6.68 14.43 -2.83
N SER A 70 -6.86 13.52 -1.87
CA SER A 70 -8.20 13.09 -1.47
C SER A 70 -8.80 13.92 -0.34
N GLY A 71 -7.98 14.73 0.35
CA GLY A 71 -8.38 15.43 1.56
C GLY A 71 -8.67 14.51 2.76
N GLU A 72 -8.32 13.23 2.63
CA GLU A 72 -8.44 12.27 3.73
C GLU A 72 -7.08 12.15 4.42
N PHE A 73 -6.97 12.74 5.60
CA PHE A 73 -5.71 12.85 6.31
C PHE A 73 -5.49 11.68 7.29
N TRP A 74 -4.23 11.28 7.40
CA TRP A 74 -3.62 10.32 8.33
C TRP A 74 -3.82 8.84 8.02
N THR A 75 -4.89 8.49 7.33
CA THR A 75 -5.29 7.11 7.09
C THR A 75 -4.72 6.54 5.78
N GLY A 76 -4.55 7.39 4.77
CA GLY A 76 -4.22 6.96 3.41
C GLY A 76 -5.31 6.04 2.83
N ILE A 77 -5.03 5.40 1.70
CA ILE A 77 -5.99 4.49 1.06
C ILE A 77 -6.39 3.32 1.99
N PRO A 78 -5.45 2.53 2.57
CA PRO A 78 -5.80 1.24 3.15
C PRO A 78 -6.57 1.30 4.48
N TYR A 79 -6.46 2.41 5.21
CA TYR A 79 -7.05 2.57 6.55
C TYR A 79 -8.13 3.65 6.56
N GLY A 80 -8.43 4.20 5.39
CA GLY A 80 -9.41 5.24 5.18
C GLY A 80 -10.69 4.76 4.52
N GLN A 81 -11.57 5.71 4.22
CA GLN A 81 -12.85 5.49 3.55
C GLN A 81 -12.67 4.90 2.15
N ARG A 82 -11.55 5.21 1.47
CA ARG A 82 -11.28 4.70 0.10
C ARG A 82 -11.17 3.18 0.01
N SER A 83 -10.72 2.51 1.06
CA SER A 83 -10.68 1.03 1.12
C SER A 83 -12.01 0.37 1.49
N GLY A 84 -13.04 1.15 1.80
CA GLY A 84 -14.32 0.63 2.30
C GLY A 84 -14.23 0.15 3.76
N GLN A 85 -15.34 0.29 4.50
CA GLN A 85 -15.39 -0.09 5.93
C GLN A 85 -15.39 -1.61 6.16
N GLN A 86 -15.47 -2.40 5.09
CA GLN A 86 -15.51 -3.87 5.15
C GLN A 86 -14.13 -4.52 5.06
N SER A 87 -13.12 -3.74 4.68
CA SER A 87 -11.75 -4.20 4.58
C SER A 87 -11.16 -4.58 5.94
N LEU A 88 -10.60 -5.78 6.04
CA LEU A 88 -9.90 -6.32 7.20
C LEU A 88 -8.38 -6.20 7.02
N ILE A 89 -7.64 -6.14 8.12
CA ILE A 89 -6.18 -6.38 8.07
C ILE A 89 -5.91 -7.80 7.55
N ILE A 90 -4.87 -7.93 6.73
CA ILE A 90 -4.58 -9.19 6.03
C ILE A 90 -4.00 -10.28 6.95
N THR A 91 -3.41 -9.87 8.08
CA THR A 91 -2.89 -10.73 9.15
C THR A 91 -3.59 -10.39 10.47
N ALA A 92 -3.51 -11.27 11.47
CA ALA A 92 -4.02 -10.96 12.81
C ALA A 92 -3.29 -9.75 13.42
N LEU A 93 -3.91 -9.10 14.40
CA LEU A 93 -3.40 -7.88 15.01
C LEU A 93 -1.98 -8.03 15.58
N ASP A 94 -1.67 -9.17 16.18
CA ASP A 94 -0.37 -9.45 16.80
C ASP A 94 0.81 -9.49 15.82
N GLU A 95 0.55 -9.87 14.58
CA GLU A 95 1.48 -9.81 13.46
C GLU A 95 1.42 -8.47 12.71
N PHE A 96 0.25 -7.83 12.68
CA PHE A 96 0.02 -6.59 11.96
C PHE A 96 0.78 -5.39 12.58
N LEU A 97 0.77 -5.28 13.91
CA LEU A 97 1.43 -4.18 14.63
C LEU A 97 2.56 -4.67 15.55
N PRO A 98 3.73 -4.00 15.52
CA PRO A 98 4.79 -4.25 16.48
C PRO A 98 4.48 -3.60 17.84
N LYS A 99 5.12 -4.11 18.90
CA LYS A 99 5.17 -3.40 20.19
C LYS A 99 6.12 -2.18 20.11
N PRO A 100 5.85 -1.08 20.84
CA PRO A 100 4.76 -0.89 21.80
C PRO A 100 3.43 -0.42 21.16
N GLU A 101 3.39 -0.17 19.85
CA GLU A 101 2.22 0.41 19.20
C GLU A 101 0.99 -0.48 19.29
N ARG A 102 1.16 -1.79 19.14
CA ARG A 102 0.10 -2.78 19.36
C ARG A 102 -0.56 -2.63 20.72
N ASP A 103 0.24 -2.52 21.78
CA ASP A 103 -0.27 -2.42 23.15
C ASP A 103 -1.08 -1.11 23.34
N ARG A 104 -0.64 -0.01 22.71
CA ARG A 104 -1.39 1.26 22.72
C ARG A 104 -2.72 1.15 21.98
N PHE A 105 -2.74 0.50 20.82
CA PHE A 105 -3.97 0.32 20.05
C PHE A 105 -4.96 -0.58 20.77
N ILE A 106 -4.50 -1.66 21.42
CA ILE A 106 -5.37 -2.53 22.25
C ILE A 106 -5.97 -1.75 23.42
N ASN A 107 -5.16 -0.95 24.12
CA ASN A 107 -5.66 -0.10 25.20
C ASN A 107 -6.71 0.89 24.69
N TRP A 108 -6.49 1.46 23.51
CA TRP A 108 -7.46 2.35 22.87
C TRP A 108 -8.75 1.61 22.50
N LEU A 109 -8.67 0.41 21.92
CA LEU A 109 -9.84 -0.42 21.57
C LEU A 109 -10.69 -0.74 22.81
N ASN A 110 -10.03 -1.12 23.92
CA ASN A 110 -10.71 -1.40 25.18
C ASN A 110 -11.37 -0.14 25.78
N THR A 111 -10.69 1.00 25.68
CA THR A 111 -11.22 2.29 26.18
C THR A 111 -12.43 2.75 25.36
N ASN A 112 -12.43 2.51 24.05
CA ASN A 112 -13.46 2.95 23.11
C ASN A 112 -14.40 1.81 22.69
N TYR A 113 -14.47 0.73 23.48
CA TYR A 113 -15.14 -0.53 23.09
C TYR A 113 -16.56 -0.31 22.57
N ASN A 114 -17.38 0.46 23.29
CA ASN A 114 -18.78 0.69 22.92
C ASN A 114 -18.90 1.43 21.58
N GLU A 115 -18.12 2.49 21.38
CA GLU A 115 -18.14 3.27 20.14
C GLU A 115 -17.64 2.44 18.94
N VAL A 116 -16.59 1.64 19.16
CA VAL A 116 -16.07 0.70 18.15
C VAL A 116 -17.13 -0.34 17.81
N LEU A 117 -17.75 -0.98 18.81
CA LEU A 117 -18.77 -2.00 18.60
C LEU A 117 -19.99 -1.43 17.86
N ASP A 118 -20.45 -0.24 18.24
CA ASP A 118 -21.57 0.43 17.58
C ASP A 118 -21.25 0.77 16.13
N SER A 119 -20.04 1.29 15.86
CA SER A 119 -19.56 1.51 14.48
C SER A 119 -19.56 0.22 13.67
N LEU A 120 -19.08 -0.88 14.25
CA LEU A 120 -19.02 -2.17 13.57
C LEU A 120 -20.42 -2.74 13.28
N LYS A 121 -21.39 -2.56 14.20
CA LYS A 121 -22.78 -3.01 14.07
C LYS A 121 -23.57 -2.24 13.01
N GLN A 122 -23.23 -0.97 12.77
CA GLN A 122 -23.85 -0.16 11.71
C GLN A 122 -23.50 -0.62 10.30
N ARG A 123 -22.44 -1.43 10.15
CA ARG A 123 -22.01 -1.97 8.86
C ARG A 123 -23.00 -3.03 8.37
N SER A 124 -23.41 -2.88 7.12
CA SER A 124 -24.26 -3.86 6.43
C SER A 124 -23.43 -5.00 5.83
N GLY A 125 -24.10 -6.13 5.57
CA GLY A 125 -23.54 -7.27 4.86
C GLY A 125 -23.38 -8.52 5.72
N VAL A 126 -23.42 -9.68 5.05
CA VAL A 126 -23.47 -10.98 5.74
C VAL A 126 -22.14 -11.39 6.36
N LEU A 127 -21.02 -11.06 5.72
CA LEU A 127 -19.68 -11.39 6.22
C LEU A 127 -19.33 -10.51 7.41
N THR A 128 -19.77 -9.25 7.40
CA THR A 128 -19.66 -8.33 8.53
C THR A 128 -20.34 -8.88 9.78
N GLN A 129 -21.57 -9.39 9.64
CA GLN A 129 -22.32 -9.96 10.76
C GLN A 129 -21.70 -11.26 11.26
N GLN A 130 -21.19 -12.09 10.34
CA GLN A 130 -20.45 -13.31 10.69
C GLN A 130 -19.17 -12.99 11.47
N TRP A 131 -18.41 -11.99 11.02
CA TRP A 131 -17.20 -11.52 11.70
C TRP A 131 -17.52 -11.05 13.12
N LEU A 132 -18.56 -10.21 13.27
CA LEU A 132 -19.01 -9.72 14.58
C LEU A 132 -19.37 -10.88 15.51
N GLN A 133 -20.18 -11.83 15.04
CA GLN A 133 -20.58 -12.99 15.81
C GLN A 133 -19.39 -13.88 16.22
N ALA A 134 -18.41 -14.04 15.32
CA ALA A 134 -17.23 -14.86 15.56
C ALA A 134 -16.32 -14.26 16.65
N TYR A 135 -16.19 -12.93 16.69
CA TYR A 135 -15.21 -12.25 17.54
C TYR A 135 -15.80 -11.49 18.73
N GLU A 136 -17.13 -11.38 18.88
CA GLU A 136 -17.79 -10.61 19.96
C GLU A 136 -17.26 -10.95 21.35
N LYS A 137 -17.14 -12.24 21.67
CA LYS A 137 -16.61 -12.69 22.97
C LYS A 137 -15.16 -12.23 23.18
N ALA A 138 -14.31 -12.40 22.17
CA ALA A 138 -12.91 -12.02 22.26
C ALA A 138 -12.75 -10.50 22.43
N MET A 139 -13.54 -9.71 21.70
CA MET A 139 -13.57 -8.25 21.86
C MET A 139 -14.00 -7.82 23.26
N LEU A 140 -15.06 -8.45 23.81
CA LEU A 140 -15.56 -8.16 25.16
C LEU A 140 -14.53 -8.48 26.25
N GLU A 141 -13.74 -9.55 26.06
CA GLU A 141 -12.67 -9.95 26.98
C GLU A 141 -11.36 -9.16 26.77
N GLY A 142 -11.31 -8.24 25.80
CA GLY A 142 -10.12 -7.46 25.46
C GLY A 142 -9.03 -8.26 24.72
N ASN A 143 -9.39 -9.42 24.18
CA ASN A 143 -8.50 -10.37 23.50
C ASN A 143 -8.42 -10.08 21.99
N TRP A 144 -7.81 -8.95 21.62
CA TRP A 144 -7.76 -8.47 20.23
C TRP A 144 -6.67 -9.08 19.35
N ASP A 145 -5.61 -9.65 19.94
CA ASP A 145 -4.37 -10.02 19.24
C ASP A 145 -4.60 -10.97 18.04
N LYS A 146 -5.62 -11.83 18.10
CA LYS A 146 -5.91 -12.83 17.05
C LYS A 146 -6.94 -12.39 16.02
N LEU A 147 -7.50 -11.18 16.16
CA LEU A 147 -8.56 -10.69 15.27
C LEU A 147 -7.97 -10.11 13.99
N PHE A 148 -8.64 -10.36 12.87
CA PHE A 148 -8.44 -9.64 11.61
C PHE A 148 -9.30 -8.38 11.63
N ILE A 149 -8.87 -7.37 12.39
CA ILE A 149 -9.61 -6.14 12.65
C ILE A 149 -9.91 -5.36 11.36
N PRO A 150 -11.11 -4.77 11.20
CA PRO A 150 -11.38 -3.83 10.11
C PRO A 150 -10.39 -2.67 10.07
N ARG A 151 -9.74 -2.46 8.92
CA ARG A 151 -8.62 -1.51 8.76
C ARG A 151 -8.99 -0.08 9.11
N TYR A 152 -10.24 0.31 8.85
CA TYR A 152 -10.71 1.66 9.18
C TYR A 152 -10.69 1.97 10.68
N VAL A 153 -10.84 0.96 11.55
CA VAL A 153 -10.76 1.13 13.01
C VAL A 153 -9.34 1.51 13.42
N PHE A 154 -8.33 0.93 12.78
CA PHE A 154 -6.94 1.36 12.97
C PHE A 154 -6.69 2.77 12.43
N GLY A 155 -7.25 3.11 11.26
CA GLY A 155 -7.20 4.48 10.73
C GLY A 155 -7.83 5.52 11.65
N TRP A 156 -8.94 5.17 12.31
CA TRP A 156 -9.57 6.00 13.32
C TRP A 156 -8.64 6.25 14.51
N TYR A 157 -8.02 5.20 15.06
CA TYR A 157 -7.03 5.33 16.13
C TYR A 157 -5.88 6.28 15.76
N VAL A 158 -5.27 6.08 14.59
CA VAL A 158 -4.16 6.93 14.13
C VAL A 158 -4.60 8.38 13.94
N THR A 159 -5.78 8.59 13.38
CA THR A 159 -6.36 9.93 13.20
C THR A 159 -6.50 10.67 14.52
N GLN A 160 -7.04 10.00 15.56
CA GLN A 160 -7.15 10.61 16.89
C GLN A 160 -5.77 10.92 17.47
N GLN A 161 -4.81 9.99 17.35
CA GLN A 161 -3.47 10.17 17.88
C GLN A 161 -2.75 11.38 17.25
N VAL A 162 -2.78 11.51 15.93
CA VAL A 162 -2.16 12.64 15.22
C VAL A 162 -2.84 13.96 15.59
N ASN A 163 -4.18 14.00 15.55
CA ASN A 163 -4.93 15.22 15.86
C ASN A 163 -4.69 15.70 17.31
N SER A 164 -4.63 14.79 18.28
CA SER A 164 -4.29 15.14 19.67
C SER A 164 -2.88 15.72 19.80
N LEU A 165 -1.88 15.12 19.13
CA LEU A 165 -0.51 15.62 19.16
C LEU A 165 -0.37 16.99 18.48
N LEU A 166 -1.03 17.20 17.35
CA LEU A 166 -1.04 18.49 16.65
C LEU A 166 -1.71 19.58 17.52
N ALA A 167 -2.86 19.26 18.13
CA ALA A 167 -3.56 20.19 19.03
C ALA A 167 -2.69 20.63 20.22
N GLU A 168 -1.86 19.73 20.77
CA GLU A 168 -0.89 20.08 21.82
C GLU A 168 0.27 20.92 21.26
N ALA A 169 0.85 20.53 20.12
CA ALA A 169 2.01 21.20 19.53
C ALA A 169 1.71 22.64 19.05
N GLN A 170 0.48 22.87 18.57
CA GLN A 170 -0.04 24.17 18.14
C GLN A 170 -0.20 25.19 19.26
N GLN A 171 -0.04 24.79 20.52
CA GLN A 171 -0.07 25.71 21.66
C GLN A 171 1.24 26.49 21.83
N GLY A 172 2.30 26.19 21.07
CA GLY A 172 3.50 27.04 21.20
C GLY A 172 4.68 26.78 20.29
N TYR A 173 4.82 25.62 19.62
CA TYR A 173 6.09 25.31 18.93
C TYR A 173 5.96 24.77 17.50
N LEU A 174 4.76 24.44 17.04
CA LEU A 174 4.54 23.96 15.67
C LEU A 174 3.16 24.40 15.17
N THR A 175 3.07 24.87 13.93
CA THR A 175 1.80 25.05 13.22
C THR A 175 1.71 24.07 12.05
N CYS A 176 0.55 23.46 11.82
CA CYS A 176 0.35 22.51 10.73
C CYS A 176 -0.85 22.92 9.88
N ASP A 177 -0.61 23.19 8.60
CA ASP A 177 -1.65 23.48 7.62
C ASP A 177 -1.95 22.22 6.78
N LEU A 178 -3.23 21.98 6.50
CA LEU A 178 -3.69 20.82 5.73
C LEU A 178 -4.27 21.28 4.39
N PHE A 179 -3.78 20.69 3.30
CA PHE A 179 -4.18 21.03 1.92
C PHE A 179 -4.80 19.84 1.21
N THR A 180 -6.06 19.99 0.80
CA THR A 180 -6.70 19.05 -0.14
C THR A 180 -6.35 19.45 -1.56
N ALA A 181 -5.30 18.84 -2.11
CA ALA A 181 -4.73 19.22 -3.39
C ALA A 181 -3.83 18.13 -3.99
N GLU A 182 -3.77 18.07 -5.32
CA GLU A 182 -2.89 17.16 -6.04
C GLU A 182 -1.57 17.86 -6.40
N VAL A 183 -0.48 17.42 -5.78
CA VAL A 183 0.86 17.85 -6.15
C VAL A 183 1.25 17.17 -7.45
N PHE A 184 1.60 17.96 -8.46
CA PHE A 184 2.02 17.45 -9.77
C PHE A 184 3.48 17.76 -10.10
N ASN A 185 4.12 18.68 -9.38
CA ASN A 185 5.52 19.04 -9.59
C ASN A 185 6.16 19.55 -8.30
N ILE A 186 7.44 19.23 -8.10
CA ILE A 186 8.28 19.77 -7.02
C ILE A 186 9.64 20.04 -7.63
N GLN A 187 10.12 21.28 -7.54
CA GLN A 187 11.41 21.68 -8.09
C GLN A 187 12.29 22.33 -7.03
N LYS A 188 13.60 22.11 -7.12
CA LYS A 188 14.58 22.75 -6.23
C LYS A 188 14.94 24.13 -6.77
N ILE A 189 14.71 25.17 -5.95
CA ILE A 189 15.06 26.56 -6.25
C ILE A 189 15.98 27.05 -5.14
N GLN A 190 17.27 27.20 -5.47
CA GLN A 190 18.33 27.51 -4.49
C GLN A 190 18.34 26.48 -3.35
N ASP A 191 18.17 26.94 -2.10
CA ASP A 191 18.17 26.11 -0.89
C ASP A 191 16.76 25.64 -0.47
N ASN A 192 15.73 25.96 -1.25
CA ASN A 192 14.34 25.60 -0.97
C ASN A 192 13.75 24.76 -2.12
N TYR A 193 12.58 24.19 -1.86
CA TYR A 193 11.73 23.52 -2.84
C TYR A 193 10.50 24.38 -3.12
N GLN A 194 10.13 24.50 -4.39
CA GLN A 194 8.82 24.97 -4.82
C GLN A 194 7.94 23.75 -5.07
N VAL A 195 6.79 23.71 -4.42
CA VAL A 195 5.81 22.63 -4.55
C VAL A 195 4.60 23.17 -5.29
N GLU A 196 4.28 22.57 -6.43
CA GLU A 196 3.20 22.99 -7.31
C GLU A 196 2.06 21.98 -7.28
N PHE A 197 0.85 22.50 -7.13
CA PHE A 197 -0.34 21.68 -6.93
C PHE A 197 -1.59 22.29 -7.56
N THR A 198 -2.57 21.44 -7.79
CA THR A 198 -3.92 21.81 -8.23
C THR A 198 -4.92 21.56 -7.11
N THR A 199 -5.92 22.44 -7.00
CA THR A 199 -7.10 22.26 -6.16
C THR A 199 -8.33 22.09 -7.05
N SER A 200 -9.50 21.82 -6.46
CA SER A 200 -10.76 21.84 -7.19
C SER A 200 -11.14 23.22 -7.76
N THR A 201 -10.48 24.29 -7.30
CA THR A 201 -10.82 25.69 -7.63
C THR A 201 -9.68 26.48 -8.28
N SER A 202 -8.45 25.95 -8.27
CA SER A 202 -7.26 26.63 -8.80
C SER A 202 -6.36 25.62 -9.50
N ASN A 203 -5.99 25.97 -10.73
CA ASN A 203 -4.98 25.24 -11.48
C ASN A 203 -3.66 26.02 -11.34
N ASN A 204 -2.64 25.40 -10.73
CA ASN A 204 -1.28 25.94 -10.55
C ASN A 204 -1.09 26.87 -9.32
N SER A 205 -1.52 26.40 -8.16
CA SER A 205 -1.10 26.99 -6.88
C SER A 205 0.32 26.50 -6.51
N MET A 206 1.03 27.28 -5.71
CA MET A 206 2.38 26.91 -5.25
C MET A 206 2.66 27.41 -3.83
N PHE A 207 3.60 26.76 -3.15
CA PHE A 207 4.26 27.27 -1.95
C PHE A 207 5.74 26.88 -1.94
N THR A 208 6.50 27.46 -1.02
CA THR A 208 7.91 27.15 -0.83
C THR A 208 8.12 26.37 0.46
N ALA A 209 9.14 25.51 0.46
CA ALA A 209 9.48 24.68 1.60
C ALA A 209 10.99 24.50 1.74
N ARG A 210 11.52 24.60 2.95
CA ARG A 210 12.93 24.29 3.21
C ARG A 210 13.21 22.79 3.13
N GLN A 211 12.30 21.98 3.65
CA GLN A 211 12.38 20.51 3.62
C GLN A 211 11.10 19.91 3.03
N VAL A 212 11.25 18.82 2.29
CA VAL A 212 10.12 18.07 1.71
C VAL A 212 10.23 16.59 2.08
N ILE A 213 9.12 15.99 2.50
CA ILE A 213 8.98 14.54 2.67
C ILE A 213 7.98 14.03 1.64
N LEU A 214 8.43 13.17 0.73
CA LEU A 214 7.57 12.48 -0.22
C LEU A 214 7.04 11.19 0.42
N ALA A 215 5.75 11.20 0.77
CA ALA A 215 5.03 10.12 1.48
C ALA A 215 3.78 9.65 0.73
N ILE A 216 3.83 9.63 -0.61
CA ILE A 216 2.68 9.40 -1.50
C ILE A 216 2.22 7.93 -1.61
N GLY A 217 2.82 7.01 -0.86
CA GLY A 217 2.51 5.59 -0.99
C GLY A 217 3.24 4.93 -2.16
N SER A 218 2.59 3.98 -2.82
CA SER A 218 3.12 3.28 -3.99
C SER A 218 2.82 4.05 -5.29
N PRO A 219 3.54 3.77 -6.40
CA PRO A 219 3.16 4.29 -7.71
C PRO A 219 1.71 3.91 -8.10
N PRO A 220 1.12 4.57 -9.10
CA PRO A 220 -0.23 4.21 -9.59
C PRO A 220 -0.34 2.74 -9.98
N ASN A 221 -1.58 2.22 -10.01
CA ASN A 221 -1.84 0.85 -10.45
C ASN A 221 -1.36 0.63 -11.89
N LYS A 222 -0.97 -0.60 -12.23
CA LYS A 222 -0.58 -0.97 -13.59
C LYS A 222 -1.70 -0.61 -14.55
N ALA A 223 -1.39 0.30 -15.47
CA ALA A 223 -2.33 0.92 -16.38
C ALA A 223 -2.06 0.59 -17.85
N SER A 224 -1.11 -0.32 -18.14
CA SER A 224 -0.72 -0.65 -19.52
C SER A 224 -1.88 -1.14 -20.39
N PHE A 225 -2.93 -1.69 -19.76
CA PHE A 225 -4.18 -2.07 -20.42
C PHE A 225 -5.34 -1.10 -20.15
N VAL A 226 -5.24 -0.18 -19.19
CA VAL A 226 -6.33 0.73 -18.77
C VAL A 226 -6.75 1.67 -19.91
N GLN A 227 -5.80 2.18 -20.71
CA GLN A 227 -6.11 3.04 -21.87
C GLN A 227 -7.01 2.35 -22.90
N GLN A 228 -6.95 1.03 -23.01
CA GLN A 228 -7.82 0.26 -23.90
C GLN A 228 -9.27 0.26 -23.41
N PHE A 229 -9.47 0.37 -22.09
CA PHE A 229 -10.79 0.43 -21.46
C PHE A 229 -11.38 1.83 -21.45
N GLU A 230 -10.57 2.88 -21.24
CA GLU A 230 -11.02 4.28 -21.36
C GLU A 230 -11.54 4.59 -22.78
N ALA A 231 -10.92 4.00 -23.81
CA ALA A 231 -11.42 4.08 -25.18
C ALA A 231 -12.72 3.28 -25.38
N GLN A 232 -12.92 2.17 -24.66
CA GLN A 232 -14.10 1.30 -24.76
C GLN A 232 -15.32 1.82 -23.98
N GLU A 233 -15.14 2.47 -22.82
CA GLU A 233 -16.22 3.11 -22.05
C GLU A 233 -16.95 4.17 -22.88
N ASN A 234 -16.21 4.94 -23.68
CA ASN A 234 -16.77 5.93 -24.61
C ASN A 234 -17.59 5.32 -25.76
N THR A 235 -17.56 4.00 -25.95
CA THR A 235 -18.22 3.30 -27.07
C THR A 235 -19.47 2.48 -26.68
N LYS A 236 -20.07 2.72 -25.50
CA LYS A 236 -21.30 2.04 -25.03
C LYS A 236 -21.22 0.51 -25.03
N GLN A 237 -20.08 -0.08 -24.64
CA GLN A 237 -19.97 -1.54 -24.56
C GLN A 237 -20.68 -2.11 -23.32
N ASN A 238 -21.18 -3.34 -23.44
CA ASN A 238 -21.83 -4.15 -22.41
C ASN A 238 -20.85 -4.65 -21.32
N ILE A 239 -19.95 -3.80 -20.82
CA ILE A 239 -18.90 -4.15 -19.86
C ILE A 239 -18.78 -3.06 -18.78
N CYS A 240 -18.57 -3.48 -17.54
CA CYS A 240 -18.13 -2.62 -16.45
C CYS A 240 -16.63 -2.82 -16.19
N PHE A 241 -15.84 -1.75 -16.27
CA PHE A 241 -14.42 -1.78 -15.97
C PHE A 241 -14.12 -0.99 -14.70
N ILE A 242 -13.40 -1.60 -13.77
CA ILE A 242 -12.91 -0.96 -12.55
C ILE A 242 -11.38 -0.94 -12.63
N GLY A 243 -10.83 0.16 -13.14
CA GLY A 243 -9.38 0.34 -13.35
C GLY A 243 -8.57 0.53 -12.05
N ASN A 244 -9.23 1.00 -11.00
CA ASN A 244 -8.68 1.07 -9.65
C ASN A 244 -9.80 0.86 -8.63
N MET A 245 -9.72 -0.22 -7.86
CA MET A 245 -10.74 -0.54 -6.85
C MET A 245 -10.91 0.55 -5.79
N TYR A 246 -9.88 1.38 -5.56
CA TYR A 246 -9.83 2.33 -4.46
C TYR A 246 -10.13 3.78 -4.86
N GLU A 247 -10.40 4.04 -6.15
CA GLU A 247 -10.71 5.37 -6.66
C GLU A 247 -12.09 5.35 -7.34
N PRO A 248 -13.03 6.23 -6.97
CA PRO A 248 -12.96 7.16 -5.84
C PRO A 248 -13.05 6.46 -4.47
N SER A 249 -13.65 5.26 -4.40
CA SER A 249 -13.63 4.38 -3.22
C SER A 249 -14.04 2.96 -3.59
N GLN A 250 -13.72 1.99 -2.73
CA GLN A 250 -14.18 0.62 -2.88
C GLN A 250 -15.71 0.51 -2.87
N ASP A 251 -16.37 1.14 -1.90
CA ASP A 251 -17.83 1.06 -1.75
C ASP A 251 -18.53 1.61 -3.01
N TYR A 252 -18.02 2.71 -3.58
CA TYR A 252 -18.50 3.25 -4.84
C TYR A 252 -18.36 2.24 -5.99
N ASN A 253 -17.18 1.62 -6.12
CA ASN A 253 -16.91 0.66 -7.19
C ASN A 253 -17.71 -0.64 -7.07
N ILE A 254 -17.97 -1.12 -5.84
CA ILE A 254 -18.86 -2.26 -5.62
C ILE A 254 -20.29 -1.92 -6.06
N GLU A 255 -20.77 -0.72 -5.74
CA GLU A 255 -22.10 -0.27 -6.14
C GLU A 255 -22.19 -0.09 -7.66
N GLN A 256 -21.15 0.43 -8.33
CA GLN A 256 -21.08 0.48 -9.79
C GLN A 256 -21.26 -0.91 -10.42
N VAL A 257 -20.55 -1.92 -9.89
CA VAL A 257 -20.70 -3.31 -10.35
C VAL A 257 -22.12 -3.83 -10.14
N ASN A 258 -22.73 -3.55 -8.98
CA ASN A 258 -24.11 -3.95 -8.69
C ASN A 258 -25.11 -3.31 -9.65
N GLN A 259 -25.02 -1.99 -9.87
CA GLN A 259 -25.91 -1.27 -10.79
C GLN A 259 -25.79 -1.81 -12.21
N PHE A 260 -24.56 -1.98 -12.69
CA PHE A 260 -24.29 -2.51 -14.02
C PHE A 260 -24.87 -3.92 -14.22
N LEU A 261 -24.62 -4.84 -13.27
CA LEU A 261 -25.15 -6.21 -13.34
C LEU A 261 -26.68 -6.26 -13.21
N THR A 262 -27.29 -5.28 -12.54
CA THR A 262 -28.76 -5.16 -12.44
C THR A 262 -29.36 -4.78 -13.79
N GLN A 263 -28.79 -3.78 -14.46
CA GLN A 263 -29.28 -3.28 -15.74
C GLN A 263 -29.03 -4.27 -16.89
N SER A 264 -27.94 -5.05 -16.81
CA SER A 264 -27.54 -6.04 -17.81
C SER A 264 -28.33 -7.36 -17.78
N SER A 265 -29.41 -7.45 -16.98
CA SER A 265 -30.18 -8.68 -16.71
C SER A 265 -31.08 -9.15 -17.86
N SER A 266 -31.05 -8.48 -19.01
CA SER A 266 -31.94 -8.77 -20.16
C SER A 266 -31.53 -10.00 -20.99
N ASN A 267 -30.29 -10.50 -20.89
CA ASN A 267 -29.83 -11.71 -21.60
C ASN A 267 -29.31 -12.78 -20.61
N GLN A 268 -30.23 -13.57 -20.05
CA GLN A 268 -29.97 -14.59 -19.02
C GLN A 268 -29.11 -15.79 -19.48
N LYS A 269 -28.79 -15.94 -20.78
CA LYS A 269 -28.13 -17.15 -21.31
C LYS A 269 -26.62 -17.26 -21.04
N LEU A 270 -25.90 -16.17 -20.75
CA LEU A 270 -24.43 -16.17 -20.73
C LEU A 270 -23.79 -16.03 -19.33
N GLY A 271 -24.59 -15.95 -18.26
CA GLY A 271 -24.07 -15.71 -16.90
C GLY A 271 -23.42 -14.33 -16.73
N ASN A 272 -23.12 -13.95 -15.49
CA ASN A 272 -22.39 -12.73 -15.16
C ASN A 272 -21.01 -13.11 -14.64
N GLN A 273 -20.03 -13.23 -15.55
CA GLN A 273 -18.64 -13.51 -15.19
C GLN A 273 -17.88 -12.23 -14.86
N VAL A 274 -17.14 -12.27 -13.76
CA VAL A 274 -16.28 -11.18 -13.27
C VAL A 274 -14.82 -11.60 -13.38
N LEU A 275 -14.04 -10.88 -14.18
CA LEU A 275 -12.59 -11.02 -14.27
C LEU A 275 -11.91 -10.16 -13.20
N ILE A 276 -11.04 -10.77 -12.40
CA ILE A 276 -10.15 -10.07 -11.46
C ILE A 276 -8.70 -10.31 -11.93
N ILE A 277 -8.01 -9.22 -12.25
CA ILE A 277 -6.62 -9.26 -12.74
C ILE A 277 -5.69 -9.10 -11.53
N GLY A 278 -5.10 -10.20 -11.06
CA GLY A 278 -4.27 -10.26 -9.87
C GLY A 278 -4.83 -11.21 -8.81
N SER A 279 -3.99 -11.62 -7.86
CA SER A 279 -4.34 -12.62 -6.85
C SER A 279 -3.77 -12.33 -5.45
N ASN A 280 -3.43 -11.07 -5.15
CA ASN A 280 -2.93 -10.69 -3.81
C ASN A 280 -4.03 -9.98 -3.00
N ALA A 281 -3.65 -9.18 -1.99
CA ALA A 281 -4.56 -8.56 -1.02
C ALA A 281 -5.78 -7.87 -1.66
N SER A 282 -5.59 -7.01 -2.66
CA SER A 282 -6.72 -6.31 -3.32
C SER A 282 -7.70 -7.27 -3.98
N ALA A 283 -7.26 -8.40 -4.53
CA ALA A 283 -8.15 -9.39 -5.15
C ALA A 283 -8.99 -10.14 -4.10
N LEU A 284 -8.37 -10.53 -2.98
CA LEU A 284 -9.08 -11.12 -1.84
C LEU A 284 -10.12 -10.16 -1.25
N GLU A 285 -9.74 -8.90 -1.12
CA GLU A 285 -10.59 -7.83 -0.62
C GLU A 285 -11.78 -7.55 -1.54
N THR A 286 -11.54 -7.46 -2.86
CA THR A 286 -12.61 -7.36 -3.86
C THR A 286 -13.56 -8.55 -3.78
N LEU A 287 -13.05 -9.78 -3.68
CA LEU A 287 -13.90 -10.97 -3.52
C LEU A 287 -14.75 -10.89 -2.25
N TYR A 288 -14.14 -10.52 -1.12
CA TYR A 288 -14.86 -10.36 0.15
C TYR A 288 -15.98 -9.33 0.02
N SER A 289 -15.69 -8.14 -0.48
CA SER A 289 -16.67 -7.05 -0.60
C SER A 289 -17.81 -7.38 -1.56
N LEU A 290 -17.53 -8.01 -2.71
CA LEU A 290 -18.56 -8.47 -3.66
C LEU A 290 -19.46 -9.56 -3.06
N ASN A 291 -18.94 -10.38 -2.13
CA ASN A 291 -19.70 -11.45 -1.49
C ASN A 291 -20.32 -11.05 -0.14
N ASN A 292 -20.00 -9.86 0.38
CA ASN A 292 -20.62 -9.33 1.60
C ASN A 292 -22.08 -8.92 1.36
N LEU A 293 -22.45 -8.63 0.11
CA LEU A 293 -23.80 -8.22 -0.27
C LEU A 293 -24.56 -9.38 -0.94
N PRO A 294 -25.58 -9.98 -0.31
CA PRO A 294 -26.26 -11.17 -0.84
C PRO A 294 -26.86 -10.98 -2.23
N HIS A 295 -27.44 -9.81 -2.49
CA HIS A 295 -28.06 -9.48 -3.77
C HIS A 295 -27.03 -9.39 -4.91
N LEU A 296 -25.78 -9.06 -4.60
CA LEU A 296 -24.69 -9.01 -5.58
C LEU A 296 -24.06 -10.39 -5.78
N GLN A 297 -23.80 -11.10 -4.68
CA GLN A 297 -23.30 -12.48 -4.68
C GLN A 297 -24.15 -13.40 -5.55
N ASN A 298 -25.48 -13.27 -5.49
CA ASN A 298 -26.41 -14.11 -6.25
C ASN A 298 -26.43 -13.77 -7.74
N LYS A 299 -26.05 -12.54 -8.13
CA LYS A 299 -25.97 -12.13 -9.53
C LYS A 299 -24.71 -12.64 -10.20
N ILE A 300 -23.62 -12.83 -9.47
CA ILE A 300 -22.33 -13.26 -10.03
C ILE A 300 -22.31 -14.78 -10.19
N SER A 301 -22.16 -15.24 -11.43
CA SER A 301 -22.14 -16.67 -11.74
C SER A 301 -20.75 -17.27 -11.55
N LYS A 302 -19.70 -16.52 -11.88
CA LYS A 302 -18.32 -16.99 -11.80
C LYS A 302 -17.32 -15.84 -11.67
N TYR A 303 -16.25 -16.08 -10.93
CA TYR A 303 -15.07 -15.24 -10.83
C TYR A 303 -13.93 -15.90 -11.60
N ILE A 304 -13.32 -15.15 -12.50
CA ILE A 304 -12.13 -15.55 -13.26
C ILE A 304 -10.96 -14.80 -12.66
N ILE A 305 -10.01 -15.50 -12.07
CA ILE A 305 -8.83 -14.91 -11.43
C ILE A 305 -7.63 -15.17 -12.32
N ILE A 306 -7.08 -14.11 -12.93
CA ILE A 306 -5.85 -14.23 -13.73
C ILE A 306 -4.65 -13.66 -12.97
N SER A 307 -3.60 -14.47 -12.82
CA SER A 307 -2.34 -14.01 -12.22
C SER A 307 -1.17 -14.90 -12.64
N PRO A 308 0.10 -14.43 -12.52
CA PRO A 308 1.27 -15.23 -12.89
C PRO A 308 1.36 -16.58 -12.17
N ASN A 309 0.85 -16.65 -10.94
CA ASN A 309 0.92 -17.86 -10.11
C ASN A 309 -0.38 -18.64 -10.06
N ALA A 310 -1.53 -18.06 -10.47
CA ALA A 310 -2.86 -18.65 -10.36
C ALA A 310 -3.26 -19.09 -8.95
N GLU A 311 -2.72 -18.43 -7.93
CA GLU A 311 -2.89 -18.81 -6.53
C GLU A 311 -3.09 -17.55 -5.66
N PHE A 312 -3.93 -17.69 -4.63
CA PHE A 312 -4.06 -16.73 -3.54
C PHE A 312 -2.99 -16.97 -2.45
N PRO A 313 -2.73 -15.98 -1.58
CA PRO A 313 -1.89 -16.16 -0.40
C PRO A 313 -2.29 -17.38 0.45
N HIS A 314 -1.31 -17.97 1.14
CA HIS A 314 -1.53 -19.11 2.02
C HIS A 314 -2.41 -18.72 3.22
N ARG A 315 -3.22 -19.67 3.71
CA ARG A 315 -4.06 -19.45 4.89
C ARG A 315 -3.24 -19.32 6.17
N ILE A 316 -3.62 -18.37 7.02
CA ILE A 316 -3.17 -18.30 8.42
C ILE A 316 -4.08 -19.19 9.26
N TYR A 317 -3.51 -20.16 9.97
CA TYR A 317 -4.23 -21.02 10.91
C TYR A 317 -3.90 -20.58 12.35
N GLU A 318 -4.88 -20.69 13.25
CA GLU A 318 -4.70 -20.35 14.67
C GLU A 318 -3.69 -21.26 15.38
N GLN A 319 -3.61 -22.53 14.97
CA GLN A 319 -2.72 -23.53 15.55
C GLN A 319 -1.78 -24.08 14.47
N PRO A 320 -0.47 -24.17 14.75
CA PRO A 320 0.47 -24.80 13.81
C PRO A 320 0.17 -26.29 13.69
N VAL A 321 0.30 -26.84 12.47
CA VAL A 321 0.07 -28.28 12.22
C VAL A 321 1.13 -29.14 12.92
N SER A 322 2.39 -28.70 12.94
CA SER A 322 3.40 -29.16 13.90
C SER A 322 4.41 -28.04 14.24
N THR A 323 5.15 -28.22 15.32
CA THR A 323 6.15 -27.27 15.84
C THR A 323 7.60 -27.75 15.63
N THR A 324 7.79 -28.90 14.98
CA THR A 324 9.10 -29.56 14.87
C THR A 324 9.83 -29.30 13.56
N TYR A 325 9.17 -28.66 12.59
CA TYR A 325 9.78 -28.34 11.30
C TYR A 325 11.05 -27.51 11.47
N THR A 326 12.06 -27.82 10.66
CA THR A 326 13.34 -27.13 10.65
C THR A 326 13.73 -26.83 9.19
N PRO A 327 14.00 -25.57 8.81
CA PRO A 327 14.36 -25.20 7.43
C PRO A 327 15.78 -25.67 7.10
N GLN A 328 15.93 -26.96 6.79
CA GLN A 328 17.22 -27.61 6.68
C GLN A 328 18.06 -27.06 5.52
N ASN A 329 17.44 -26.62 4.43
CA ASN A 329 18.18 -26.08 3.29
C ASN A 329 18.78 -24.72 3.64
N LEU A 330 18.01 -23.82 4.26
CA LEU A 330 18.53 -22.55 4.75
C LEU A 330 19.59 -22.74 5.84
N ILE A 331 19.38 -23.66 6.79
CA ILE A 331 20.35 -23.95 7.85
C ILE A 331 21.64 -24.53 7.28
N SER A 332 21.56 -25.38 6.26
CA SER A 332 22.74 -25.93 5.59
C SER A 332 23.47 -24.87 4.78
N LEU A 333 22.73 -23.97 4.13
CA LEU A 333 23.30 -22.85 3.37
C LEU A 333 24.15 -21.94 4.27
N VAL A 334 23.66 -21.57 5.45
CA VAL A 334 24.41 -20.68 6.36
C VAL A 334 25.64 -21.31 7.01
N LYS A 335 25.90 -22.61 6.77
CA LYS A 335 27.13 -23.31 7.17
C LYS A 335 28.21 -23.25 6.10
N THR A 336 27.89 -22.88 4.86
CA THR A 336 28.90 -22.65 3.82
C THR A 336 29.61 -21.33 4.06
N THR A 337 30.85 -21.20 3.58
CA THR A 337 31.65 -19.99 3.76
C THR A 337 31.10 -18.82 2.95
N ASP A 338 30.69 -19.10 1.71
CA ASP A 338 30.17 -18.11 0.76
C ASP A 338 28.91 -18.64 0.09
N PHE A 339 27.92 -17.76 -0.10
CA PHE A 339 26.71 -18.02 -0.87
C PHE A 339 26.08 -16.73 -1.38
N THR A 340 25.15 -16.87 -2.31
CA THR A 340 24.48 -15.77 -3.03
C THR A 340 23.03 -15.60 -2.57
N ALA A 341 22.46 -14.43 -2.81
CA ALA A 341 21.04 -14.14 -2.59
C ALA A 341 20.13 -15.06 -3.41
N LYS A 342 20.56 -15.44 -4.62
CA LYS A 342 19.87 -16.45 -5.44
C LYS A 342 19.81 -17.81 -4.73
N GLN A 343 20.90 -18.23 -4.09
CA GLN A 343 20.91 -19.49 -3.34
C GLN A 343 19.99 -19.45 -2.11
N ILE A 344 19.78 -18.28 -1.48
CA ILE A 344 18.74 -18.13 -0.44
C ILE A 344 17.36 -18.41 -1.02
N LEU A 345 17.02 -17.81 -2.18
CA LEU A 345 15.73 -18.06 -2.84
C LEU A 345 15.55 -19.56 -3.16
N GLU A 346 16.57 -20.21 -3.72
CA GLU A 346 16.49 -21.64 -4.04
C GLU A 346 16.39 -22.52 -2.77
N ALA A 347 17.04 -22.13 -1.67
CA ALA A 347 16.88 -22.80 -0.38
C ALA A 347 15.46 -22.63 0.18
N VAL A 348 14.89 -21.42 0.11
CA VAL A 348 13.49 -21.16 0.50
C VAL A 348 12.54 -22.03 -0.31
N LYS A 349 12.69 -22.11 -1.64
CA LYS A 349 11.82 -22.95 -2.48
C LYS A 349 11.86 -24.42 -2.04
N LYS A 350 13.04 -24.95 -1.75
CA LYS A 350 13.21 -26.33 -1.27
C LYS A 350 12.59 -26.55 0.10
N ASP A 351 12.80 -25.61 1.02
CA ASP A 351 12.19 -25.68 2.36
C ASP A 351 10.66 -25.57 2.28
N VAL A 352 10.12 -24.68 1.43
CA VAL A 352 8.68 -24.55 1.16
C VAL A 352 8.09 -25.82 0.55
N GLN A 353 8.81 -26.48 -0.36
CA GLN A 353 8.37 -27.75 -0.93
C GLN A 353 8.39 -28.88 0.12
N ALA A 354 9.44 -28.96 0.94
CA ALA A 354 9.59 -29.99 1.97
C ALA A 354 8.54 -29.91 3.09
N ILE A 355 7.96 -28.73 3.32
CA ILE A 355 6.86 -28.52 4.27
C ILE A 355 5.63 -29.33 3.87
N ALA A 356 5.29 -29.36 2.59
CA ALA A 356 4.14 -30.13 2.09
C ALA A 356 4.33 -31.64 2.33
N ASP A 357 5.55 -32.15 2.14
CA ASP A 357 5.89 -33.56 2.35
C ASP A 357 5.81 -33.99 3.82
N GLN A 358 5.88 -33.05 4.76
CA GLN A 358 5.82 -33.29 6.22
C GLN A 358 4.45 -33.00 6.83
N ASN A 359 3.41 -32.83 6.00
CA ASN A 359 2.07 -32.37 6.44
C ASN A 359 2.11 -31.04 7.22
N GLU A 360 3.05 -30.16 6.90
CA GLU A 360 3.16 -28.83 7.49
C GLU A 360 2.54 -27.76 6.58
N THR A 361 2.43 -26.52 7.07
CA THR A 361 1.90 -25.40 6.29
C THR A 361 2.85 -24.22 6.30
N ILE A 362 2.70 -23.31 5.34
CA ILE A 362 3.38 -22.01 5.37
C ILE A 362 2.99 -21.21 6.62
N SER A 363 1.76 -21.36 7.13
CA SER A 363 1.34 -20.73 8.37
C SER A 363 2.18 -21.14 9.56
N SER A 364 2.38 -22.46 9.77
CA SER A 364 3.10 -23.00 10.93
C SER A 364 4.60 -22.70 10.88
N THR A 365 5.16 -22.57 9.68
CA THR A 365 6.60 -22.49 9.46
C THR A 365 7.12 -21.10 9.10
N TYR A 366 6.22 -20.13 8.87
CA TYR A 366 6.57 -18.78 8.42
C TYR A 366 7.63 -18.11 9.29
N ALA A 367 7.47 -18.14 10.62
CA ALA A 367 8.40 -17.48 11.53
C ALA A 367 9.80 -18.12 11.46
N LEU A 368 9.86 -19.45 11.36
CA LEU A 368 11.11 -20.22 11.27
C LEU A 368 11.85 -19.94 9.97
N ILE A 369 11.14 -19.98 8.83
CA ILE A 369 11.73 -19.66 7.53
C ILE A 369 12.17 -18.20 7.49
N SER A 370 11.33 -17.27 7.93
CA SER A 370 11.65 -15.83 7.93
C SER A 370 12.88 -15.54 8.78
N GLN A 371 12.98 -16.13 9.97
CA GLN A 371 14.16 -15.99 10.82
C GLN A 371 15.43 -16.56 10.15
N ALA A 372 15.32 -17.72 9.49
CA ALA A 372 16.43 -18.34 8.77
C ALA A 372 16.87 -17.50 7.55
N VAL A 373 15.92 -16.89 6.83
CA VAL A 373 16.20 -15.96 5.72
C VAL A 373 16.93 -14.72 6.23
N ILE A 374 16.50 -14.11 7.34
CA ILE A 374 17.18 -12.95 7.93
C ILE A 374 18.60 -13.31 8.39
N ASN A 375 18.79 -14.49 8.99
CA ASN A 375 20.11 -14.99 9.34
C ASN A 375 21.02 -15.15 8.12
N ALA A 376 20.50 -15.77 7.04
CA ALA A 376 21.23 -15.93 5.79
C ALA A 376 21.57 -14.58 5.14
N LEU A 377 20.62 -13.65 5.08
CA LEU A 377 20.82 -12.29 4.57
C LEU A 377 21.96 -11.57 5.30
N ASN A 378 22.04 -11.69 6.62
CA ASN A 378 23.08 -11.02 7.41
C ASN A 378 24.49 -11.60 7.23
N LYS A 379 24.61 -12.77 6.59
CA LYS A 379 25.91 -13.39 6.24
C LYS A 379 26.34 -13.14 4.79
N LEU A 380 25.48 -12.58 3.95
CA LEU A 380 25.83 -12.24 2.58
C LEU A 380 26.88 -11.12 2.54
N SER A 381 27.71 -11.11 1.49
CA SER A 381 28.51 -9.95 1.12
C SER A 381 27.62 -8.74 0.82
N LEU A 382 28.13 -7.52 0.91
CA LEU A 382 27.34 -6.31 0.64
C LEU A 382 26.69 -6.32 -0.75
N GLU A 383 27.42 -6.81 -1.76
CA GLU A 383 26.90 -6.95 -3.13
C GLU A 383 25.73 -7.93 -3.20
N GLU A 384 25.84 -9.08 -2.53
CA GLU A 384 24.75 -10.05 -2.49
C GLU A 384 23.56 -9.56 -1.63
N GLN A 385 23.81 -8.79 -0.56
CA GLN A 385 22.72 -8.14 0.17
C GLN A 385 21.97 -7.13 -0.72
N ARG A 386 22.66 -6.42 -1.61
CA ARG A 386 22.04 -5.53 -2.61
C ARG A 386 21.14 -6.33 -3.55
N GLN A 387 21.66 -7.41 -4.13
CA GLN A 387 20.87 -8.31 -5.00
C GLN A 387 19.66 -8.91 -4.27
N PHE A 388 19.82 -9.24 -2.98
CA PHE A 388 18.70 -9.67 -2.15
C PHE A 388 17.64 -8.58 -2.05
N VAL A 389 18.03 -7.37 -1.67
CA VAL A 389 17.10 -6.26 -1.45
C VAL A 389 16.37 -5.86 -2.73
N VAL A 390 17.08 -5.80 -3.85
CA VAL A 390 16.57 -5.32 -5.14
C VAL A 390 15.66 -6.35 -5.83
N LYS A 391 15.91 -7.65 -5.63
CA LYS A 391 15.29 -8.71 -6.43
C LYS A 391 14.79 -9.89 -5.60
N TYR A 392 15.71 -10.58 -4.92
CA TYR A 392 15.39 -11.91 -4.38
C TYR A 392 14.48 -11.88 -3.17
N GLY A 393 14.51 -10.82 -2.35
CA GLY A 393 13.60 -10.65 -1.21
C GLY A 393 12.13 -10.55 -1.64
N VAL A 394 11.86 -9.87 -2.76
CA VAL A 394 10.50 -9.78 -3.34
C VAL A 394 10.05 -11.13 -3.88
N GLU A 395 10.94 -11.87 -4.55
CA GLU A 395 10.66 -13.23 -5.05
C GLU A 395 10.39 -14.21 -3.91
N ILE A 396 11.19 -14.18 -2.83
CA ILE A 396 10.98 -14.99 -1.62
C ILE A 396 9.60 -14.71 -1.02
N GLY A 397 9.23 -13.42 -0.94
CA GLY A 397 7.93 -13.02 -0.43
C GLY A 397 6.76 -13.69 -1.15
N LYS A 398 6.87 -14.01 -2.44
CA LYS A 398 5.80 -14.70 -3.20
C LYS A 398 5.47 -16.10 -2.67
N PHE A 399 6.42 -16.77 -2.01
CA PHE A 399 6.26 -18.10 -1.42
C PHE A 399 5.80 -18.07 0.04
N GLN A 400 5.79 -16.89 0.66
CA GLN A 400 5.49 -16.72 2.08
C GLN A 400 4.29 -15.80 2.35
N ARG A 401 3.65 -15.27 1.29
CA ARG A 401 2.44 -14.45 1.44
C ARG A 401 1.35 -15.25 2.11
N ARG A 402 0.76 -14.66 3.13
CA ARG A 402 -0.34 -15.24 3.90
C ARG A 402 -1.51 -14.28 4.00
N ALA A 403 -2.71 -14.82 4.19
CA ALA A 403 -3.93 -14.07 4.42
C ALA A 403 -4.78 -14.72 5.52
N GLY A 404 -5.55 -13.87 6.20
CA GLY A 404 -6.46 -14.26 7.26
C GLY A 404 -7.60 -15.17 6.81
N THR A 405 -8.13 -15.91 7.78
CA THR A 405 -9.20 -16.88 7.57
C THR A 405 -10.46 -16.24 7.02
N ASP A 406 -10.85 -15.07 7.53
CA ASP A 406 -12.05 -14.35 7.09
C ASP A 406 -12.09 -14.09 5.57
N TYR A 407 -10.95 -13.77 4.97
CA TYR A 407 -10.85 -13.61 3.52
C TYR A 407 -10.91 -14.94 2.77
N LEU A 408 -10.19 -15.94 3.26
CA LEU A 408 -10.04 -17.21 2.56
C LEU A 408 -11.25 -18.13 2.73
N ASP A 409 -12.07 -17.96 3.77
CA ASP A 409 -13.33 -18.68 3.92
C ASP A 409 -14.32 -18.35 2.78
N VAL A 410 -14.30 -17.11 2.32
CA VAL A 410 -15.05 -16.70 1.12
C VAL A 410 -14.50 -17.42 -0.12
N VAL A 411 -13.18 -17.49 -0.26
CA VAL A 411 -12.52 -18.17 -1.38
C VAL A 411 -12.87 -19.67 -1.39
N ASP A 412 -12.73 -20.35 -0.27
CA ASP A 412 -13.00 -21.79 -0.14
C ASP A 412 -14.46 -22.10 -0.44
N LYS A 413 -15.39 -21.28 0.08
CA LYS A 413 -16.82 -21.38 -0.24
C LYS A 413 -17.07 -21.26 -1.75
N LEU A 414 -16.44 -20.29 -2.42
CA LEU A 414 -16.63 -20.09 -3.85
C LEU A 414 -16.00 -21.20 -4.69
N ILE A 415 -14.84 -21.73 -4.29
CA ILE A 415 -14.20 -22.90 -4.92
C ILE A 415 -15.12 -24.12 -4.78
N PHE A 416 -15.64 -24.40 -3.58
CA PHE A 416 -16.57 -25.49 -3.34
C PHE A 416 -17.84 -25.41 -4.19
N GLN A 417 -18.32 -24.19 -4.45
CA GLN A 417 -19.47 -23.92 -5.33
C GLN A 417 -19.14 -23.95 -6.83
N GLY A 418 -17.88 -24.18 -7.23
CA GLY A 418 -17.44 -24.10 -8.63
C GLY A 418 -17.50 -22.69 -9.22
N LYS A 419 -17.53 -21.65 -8.37
CA LYS A 419 -17.66 -20.24 -8.77
C LYS A 419 -16.33 -19.52 -9.00
N ILE A 420 -15.18 -20.15 -8.74
CA ILE A 420 -13.86 -19.58 -9.05
C ILE A 420 -13.17 -20.43 -10.11
N GLU A 421 -12.55 -19.77 -11.07
CA GLU A 421 -11.59 -20.36 -12.00
C GLU A 421 -10.30 -19.54 -11.95
N PHE A 422 -9.17 -20.25 -11.84
CA PHE A 422 -7.84 -19.64 -11.87
C PHE A 422 -7.19 -19.83 -13.23
N ILE A 423 -6.65 -18.75 -13.77
CA ILE A 423 -5.88 -18.74 -15.01
C ILE A 423 -4.46 -18.30 -14.69
N LYS A 424 -3.51 -19.18 -15.02
CA LYS A 424 -2.09 -18.93 -14.80
C LYS A 424 -1.53 -18.18 -16.00
N GLY A 425 -1.27 -16.89 -15.81
CA GLY A 425 -0.75 -16.05 -16.88
C GLY A 425 -0.80 -14.57 -16.56
N LYS A 426 -0.34 -13.76 -17.53
CA LYS A 426 -0.38 -12.30 -17.47
C LYS A 426 -1.43 -11.80 -18.45
N PHE A 427 -2.44 -11.10 -17.95
CA PHE A 427 -3.42 -10.41 -18.78
C PHE A 427 -2.74 -9.44 -19.75
N VAL A 428 -3.21 -9.39 -20.99
CA VAL A 428 -2.70 -8.49 -22.04
C VAL A 428 -3.75 -7.45 -22.42
N LYS A 429 -4.90 -7.91 -22.93
CA LYS A 429 -5.97 -7.05 -23.47
C LYS A 429 -7.29 -7.81 -23.56
N THR A 430 -8.39 -7.08 -23.72
CA THR A 430 -9.67 -7.68 -24.11
C THR A 430 -9.69 -8.02 -25.60
N ILE A 431 -10.51 -9.00 -25.95
CA ILE A 431 -10.79 -9.37 -27.34
C ILE A 431 -12.31 -9.42 -27.55
N PRO A 432 -12.82 -8.93 -28.69
CA PRO A 432 -14.22 -9.07 -29.02
C PRO A 432 -14.57 -10.54 -29.29
N LEU A 433 -15.74 -10.96 -28.86
CA LEU A 433 -16.35 -12.26 -29.15
C LEU A 433 -17.63 -12.07 -29.97
N GLN A 434 -18.24 -13.17 -30.40
CA GLN A 434 -19.55 -13.12 -31.08
C GLN A 434 -20.63 -12.55 -30.14
N GLY A 435 -21.56 -11.77 -30.69
CA GLY A 435 -22.72 -11.25 -29.95
C GLY A 435 -22.42 -10.12 -28.98
N GLU A 436 -21.50 -9.20 -29.32
CA GLU A 436 -21.13 -8.01 -28.50
C GLU A 436 -20.62 -8.35 -27.09
N THR A 437 -20.03 -9.54 -26.94
CA THR A 437 -19.38 -9.96 -25.70
C THR A 437 -17.87 -9.85 -25.82
N ILE A 438 -17.16 -9.96 -24.70
CA ILE A 438 -15.70 -9.92 -24.68
C ILE A 438 -15.10 -11.11 -23.95
N GLY A 439 -13.91 -11.48 -24.42
CA GLY A 439 -12.96 -12.36 -23.76
C GLY A 439 -11.67 -11.59 -23.50
N PHE A 440 -10.58 -12.30 -23.25
CA PHE A 440 -9.26 -11.66 -23.14
C PHE A 440 -8.12 -12.54 -23.64
N GLU A 441 -7.04 -11.87 -23.99
CA GLU A 441 -5.75 -12.45 -24.33
C GLU A 441 -4.83 -12.43 -23.10
N PHE A 442 -4.06 -13.49 -22.90
CA PHE A 442 -3.06 -13.58 -21.84
C PHE A 442 -1.80 -14.30 -22.28
N ILE A 443 -0.69 -14.00 -21.60
CA ILE A 443 0.59 -14.69 -21.77
C ILE A 443 0.70 -15.78 -20.71
N THR A 444 0.87 -17.02 -21.14
CA THR A 444 1.05 -18.20 -20.29
C THR A 444 2.46 -18.23 -19.65
N PRO A 445 2.74 -19.13 -18.69
CA PRO A 445 4.06 -19.22 -18.05
C PRO A 445 5.22 -19.56 -18.99
N ASP A 446 4.96 -20.29 -20.08
CA ASP A 446 5.92 -20.61 -21.14
C ASP A 446 6.12 -19.46 -22.14
N GLY A 447 5.41 -18.35 -21.98
CA GLY A 447 5.55 -17.15 -22.81
C GLY A 447 4.72 -17.20 -24.10
N THR A 448 3.81 -18.16 -24.25
CA THR A 448 2.90 -18.23 -25.38
C THR A 448 1.64 -17.39 -25.12
N THR A 449 1.01 -16.93 -26.21
CA THR A 449 -0.25 -16.20 -26.14
C THR A 449 -1.41 -17.18 -26.20
N ASP A 450 -2.36 -17.04 -25.29
CA ASP A 450 -3.60 -17.81 -25.26
C ASP A 450 -4.81 -16.88 -25.03
N VAL A 451 -6.02 -17.40 -25.26
CA VAL A 451 -7.27 -16.63 -25.24
C VAL A 451 -8.33 -17.29 -24.36
N TYR A 452 -8.96 -16.47 -23.52
CA TYR A 452 -10.15 -16.86 -22.78
C TYR A 452 -11.39 -16.37 -23.53
N THR A 453 -12.22 -17.31 -24.01
CA THR A 453 -13.31 -17.02 -24.94
C THR A 453 -14.71 -17.08 -24.30
N ASN A 454 -14.82 -17.27 -22.99
CA ASN A 454 -16.13 -17.15 -22.35
C ASN A 454 -16.45 -15.67 -22.08
N PRO A 455 -17.70 -15.23 -22.30
CA PRO A 455 -18.11 -13.84 -22.09
C PRO A 455 -17.86 -13.31 -20.67
N ILE A 456 -17.23 -12.14 -20.59
CA ILE A 456 -16.99 -11.39 -19.36
C ILE A 456 -17.81 -10.11 -19.37
N LYS A 457 -18.37 -9.78 -18.20
CA LYS A 457 -19.20 -8.58 -18.01
C LYS A 457 -18.55 -7.52 -17.14
N VAL A 458 -17.69 -7.94 -16.22
CA VAL A 458 -17.03 -7.04 -15.28
C VAL A 458 -15.54 -7.36 -15.27
N ILE A 459 -14.70 -6.34 -15.33
CA ILE A 459 -13.24 -6.48 -15.25
C ILE A 459 -12.74 -5.56 -14.14
N ILE A 460 -12.00 -6.13 -13.18
CA ILE A 460 -11.47 -5.41 -12.02
C ILE A 460 -9.94 -5.54 -12.00
N ASN A 461 -9.25 -4.40 -11.98
CA ASN A 461 -7.80 -4.34 -11.93
C ASN A 461 -7.27 -4.41 -10.49
N CYS A 462 -6.64 -5.54 -10.16
CA CYS A 462 -5.92 -5.77 -8.90
C CYS A 462 -4.43 -6.13 -9.17
N ALA A 463 -3.86 -5.66 -10.28
CA ALA A 463 -2.57 -6.11 -10.80
C ALA A 463 -1.33 -5.57 -10.06
N GLY A 464 -1.56 -4.76 -9.01
CA GLY A 464 -0.54 -4.04 -8.26
C GLY A 464 -0.07 -2.77 -8.97
N PHE A 465 1.09 -2.27 -8.55
CA PHE A 465 1.60 -0.94 -8.91
C PHE A 465 2.55 -0.96 -10.11
N GLN A 466 2.70 0.19 -10.74
CA GLN A 466 3.67 0.45 -11.81
C GLN A 466 5.11 0.50 -11.28
N ASN A 467 6.07 0.39 -12.20
CA ASN A 467 7.45 0.73 -11.93
C ASN A 467 7.60 2.25 -11.82
N VAL A 468 8.42 2.71 -10.89
CA VAL A 468 8.67 4.14 -10.66
C VAL A 468 9.26 4.80 -11.91
N ALA A 469 10.19 4.11 -12.60
CA ALA A 469 10.83 4.62 -13.82
C ALA A 469 9.88 4.81 -15.02
N GLN A 470 8.69 4.20 -14.99
CA GLN A 470 7.69 4.27 -16.07
C GLN A 470 6.32 4.66 -15.50
N SER A 471 6.32 5.47 -14.44
CA SER A 471 5.09 5.84 -13.77
C SER A 471 4.26 6.81 -14.60
N SER A 472 2.93 6.62 -14.59
CA SER A 472 1.96 7.55 -15.15
C SER A 472 1.66 8.74 -14.23
N SER A 473 2.28 8.81 -13.04
CA SER A 473 2.12 9.95 -12.14
C SER A 473 2.97 11.14 -12.64
N PRO A 474 2.36 12.32 -12.89
CA PRO A 474 3.10 13.52 -13.29
C PRO A 474 4.17 13.91 -12.27
N LEU A 475 3.85 13.81 -10.97
CA LEU A 475 4.80 14.10 -9.90
C LEU A 475 6.04 13.19 -9.97
N ILE A 476 5.85 11.87 -10.08
CA ILE A 476 6.96 10.92 -10.18
C ILE A 476 7.81 11.21 -11.43
N ALA A 477 7.16 11.42 -12.58
CA ALA A 477 7.86 11.70 -13.83
C ALA A 477 8.69 13.00 -13.73
N ASN A 478 8.13 14.07 -13.18
CA ASN A 478 8.80 15.35 -13.00
C ASN A 478 9.98 15.27 -12.03
N LEU A 479 9.83 14.56 -10.90
CA LEU A 479 10.93 14.35 -9.93
C LEU A 479 12.13 13.64 -10.57
N ILE A 480 11.88 12.67 -11.47
CA ILE A 480 12.93 11.97 -12.22
C ILE A 480 13.56 12.90 -13.26
N GLN A 481 12.73 13.56 -14.07
CA GLN A 481 13.19 14.45 -15.14
C GLN A 481 14.08 15.58 -14.61
N GLN A 482 13.78 16.09 -13.42
CA GLN A 482 14.52 17.17 -12.78
C GLN A 482 15.75 16.68 -11.98
N GLY A 483 15.98 15.37 -11.90
CA GLY A 483 17.09 14.79 -11.16
C GLY A 483 16.98 14.94 -9.63
N ILE A 484 15.78 15.19 -9.10
CA ILE A 484 15.53 15.21 -7.66
C ILE A 484 15.50 13.78 -7.11
N CYS A 485 14.92 12.85 -7.88
CA CYS A 485 14.84 11.44 -7.52
C CYS A 485 15.37 10.55 -8.65
N THR A 486 16.25 9.60 -8.31
CA THR A 486 16.73 8.57 -9.25
C THR A 486 16.04 7.25 -8.95
N PRO A 487 15.35 6.58 -9.90
CA PRO A 487 14.81 5.24 -9.66
C PRO A 487 15.93 4.26 -9.31
N ASN A 488 15.77 3.48 -8.24
CA ASN A 488 16.77 2.48 -7.88
C ASN A 488 16.65 1.20 -8.73
N GLU A 489 17.61 0.30 -8.60
CA GLU A 489 17.66 -0.96 -9.38
C GLU A 489 16.43 -1.86 -9.23
N SER A 490 15.66 -1.73 -8.13
CA SER A 490 14.42 -2.52 -7.93
C SER A 490 13.27 -2.02 -8.79
N LEU A 491 13.36 -0.77 -9.26
CA LEU A 491 12.30 -0.02 -9.95
C LEU A 491 11.02 0.19 -9.13
N CYS A 492 10.98 -0.26 -7.86
CA CYS A 492 9.86 -0.09 -6.93
C CYS A 492 9.99 1.17 -6.06
N GLY A 493 11.17 1.79 -6.03
CA GLY A 493 11.47 2.98 -5.23
C GLY A 493 12.55 3.86 -5.86
N PHE A 494 12.95 4.89 -5.12
CA PHE A 494 14.02 5.80 -5.49
C PHE A 494 15.28 5.51 -4.67
N GLU A 495 16.45 5.90 -5.18
CA GLU A 495 17.70 5.91 -4.44
C GLU A 495 17.65 6.92 -3.30
N MET A 496 18.25 6.58 -2.16
CA MET A 496 18.43 7.51 -1.04
C MET A 496 19.69 7.21 -0.25
N ASN A 497 20.18 8.23 0.46
CA ASN A 497 21.29 8.08 1.40
C ASN A 497 20.82 7.46 2.75
N LYS A 498 21.76 7.31 3.70
CA LYS A 498 21.49 6.78 5.05
C LYS A 498 20.55 7.63 5.93
N ASN A 499 20.24 8.84 5.48
CA ASN A 499 19.38 9.82 6.12
C ASN A 499 18.01 9.94 5.42
N PHE A 500 17.67 9.00 4.53
CA PHE A 500 16.43 9.00 3.75
C PHE A 500 16.34 10.08 2.66
N GLU A 501 17.43 10.77 2.35
CA GLU A 501 17.44 11.84 1.35
C GLU A 501 17.66 11.28 -0.05
N ALA A 502 16.77 11.63 -0.98
CA ALA A 502 16.98 11.48 -2.42
C ALA A 502 17.73 12.68 -3.01
N ASN A 503 17.53 13.85 -2.41
CA ASN A 503 18.26 15.09 -2.64
C ASN A 503 18.40 15.84 -1.30
N ASP A 504 19.32 16.79 -1.17
CA ASP A 504 19.49 17.53 0.09
C ASP A 504 18.16 18.13 0.55
N ASN A 505 17.75 17.85 1.79
CA ASN A 505 16.46 18.28 2.36
C ASN A 505 15.19 17.73 1.64
N PHE A 506 15.33 16.73 0.77
CA PHE A 506 14.22 15.99 0.15
C PHE A 506 14.25 14.53 0.58
N TYR A 507 13.33 14.16 1.45
CA TYR A 507 13.27 12.86 2.11
C TYR A 507 12.20 11.97 1.51
N LEU A 508 12.43 10.65 1.55
CA LEU A 508 11.47 9.63 1.14
C LEU A 508 10.92 8.89 2.35
N MET A 509 9.62 8.62 2.35
CA MET A 509 9.00 7.81 3.39
C MET A 509 7.87 6.92 2.85
N GLY A 510 7.85 5.65 3.25
CA GLY A 510 6.84 4.68 2.83
C GLY A 510 7.30 3.77 1.67
N PRO A 511 6.37 3.29 0.82
CA PRO A 511 6.68 2.29 -0.22
C PRO A 511 7.82 2.65 -1.18
N LEU A 512 7.99 3.94 -1.53
CA LEU A 512 9.07 4.41 -2.43
C LEU A 512 10.49 4.27 -1.85
N VAL A 513 10.62 3.85 -0.60
CA VAL A 513 11.89 3.51 0.06
C VAL A 513 12.37 2.11 -0.33
N ALA A 514 11.51 1.26 -0.90
CA ALA A 514 11.85 -0.11 -1.30
C ALA A 514 13.01 -0.14 -2.32
N GLY A 515 13.89 -1.12 -2.18
CA GLY A 515 15.08 -1.31 -3.02
C GLY A 515 16.37 -0.71 -2.44
N ASN A 516 16.33 -0.08 -1.27
CA ASN A 516 17.49 0.57 -0.67
C ASN A 516 18.20 -0.29 0.39
N ILE A 517 19.54 -0.25 0.34
CA ILE A 517 20.43 -0.86 1.32
C ILE A 517 21.56 0.08 1.74
N ASN A 518 21.80 0.19 3.04
CA ASN A 518 22.96 0.82 3.66
C ASN A 518 23.15 0.28 5.09
N ASP A 519 24.13 0.81 5.82
CA ASP A 519 24.45 0.35 7.20
C ASP A 519 23.27 0.49 8.18
N ARG A 520 22.29 1.36 7.89
CA ARG A 520 21.09 1.57 8.71
C ARG A 520 19.86 0.86 8.16
N LEU A 521 19.76 0.70 6.83
CA LEU A 521 18.51 0.33 6.15
C LEU A 521 18.71 -0.91 5.26
N LYS A 522 17.79 -1.87 5.36
CA LYS A 522 17.66 -3.01 4.45
C LYS A 522 16.19 -3.17 4.09
N VAL A 523 15.77 -2.58 2.97
CA VAL A 523 14.34 -2.42 2.64
C VAL A 523 14.03 -3.01 1.27
N TRP A 524 13.54 -4.24 1.22
CA TRP A 524 13.07 -4.87 -0.04
C TRP A 524 11.56 -4.71 -0.28
N HIS A 525 10.82 -4.35 0.75
CA HIS A 525 9.42 -3.90 0.70
C HIS A 525 9.15 -3.03 1.93
N ALA A 526 8.23 -2.08 1.82
CA ALA A 526 7.93 -1.09 2.88
C ALA A 526 6.43 -0.93 3.15
N GLU A 527 5.58 -1.73 2.52
CA GLU A 527 4.12 -1.67 2.62
C GLU A 527 3.57 -2.25 3.94
N SER A 528 4.43 -2.84 4.78
CA SER A 528 4.06 -3.31 6.12
C SER A 528 3.95 -2.14 7.11
N CYS A 529 2.85 -2.06 7.85
CA CYS A 529 2.63 -1.04 8.87
C CYS A 529 3.77 -1.01 9.90
N GLY A 530 4.18 -2.17 10.42
CA GLY A 530 5.30 -2.26 11.36
C GLY A 530 6.63 -1.73 10.79
N ARG A 531 6.87 -1.94 9.49
CA ARG A 531 8.05 -1.38 8.80
C ARG A 531 7.96 0.14 8.70
N ILE A 532 6.80 0.69 8.35
CA ILE A 532 6.57 2.14 8.28
C ILE A 532 6.78 2.79 9.65
N ILE A 533 6.25 2.19 10.72
CA ILE A 533 6.45 2.68 12.10
C ILE A 533 7.95 2.72 12.43
N SER A 534 8.70 1.66 12.14
CA SER A 534 10.15 1.61 12.41
C SER A 534 10.96 2.62 11.58
N LEU A 535 10.64 2.78 10.28
CA LEU A 535 11.35 3.70 9.40
C LEU A 535 11.05 5.17 9.77
N SER A 536 9.81 5.50 10.12
CA SER A 536 9.43 6.86 10.52
C SER A 536 10.12 7.32 11.81
N GLN A 537 10.39 6.39 12.74
CA GLN A 537 11.18 6.69 13.94
C GLN A 537 12.61 7.13 13.61
N GLN A 538 13.23 6.49 12.61
CA GLN A 538 14.58 6.81 12.15
C GLN A 538 14.61 8.11 11.34
N LEU A 539 13.63 8.33 10.45
CA LEU A 539 13.50 9.60 9.73
C LEU A 539 13.32 10.78 10.69
N ALA A 540 12.50 10.62 11.73
CA ALA A 540 12.30 11.66 12.74
C ALA A 540 13.58 12.04 13.52
N GLU A 541 14.60 11.17 13.57
CA GLU A 541 15.92 11.51 14.14
C GLU A 541 16.73 12.42 13.22
N VAL A 542 16.55 12.28 11.91
CA VAL A 542 17.24 13.08 10.90
C VAL A 542 16.64 14.49 10.82
N LEU A 543 15.33 14.62 11.01
CA LEU A 543 14.59 15.88 10.89
C LEU A 543 14.80 16.86 12.06
N ILE A 544 15.35 16.40 13.20
CA ILE A 544 15.47 17.18 14.46
C ILE A 544 16.90 17.64 14.68
#